data_AF-A0A924P1P7-F1
#
_entry.id   AF-A0A924P1P7-F1
#
_cell.length_a   1.000
_cell.length_b   1.000
_cell.length_c   1.000
_cell.angle_alpha   90.00
_cell.angle_beta   90.00
_cell.angle_gamma   90.00
#
_symmetry.space_group_name_H-M   'P 1'
#
loop_
_entity.id
_entity.type
_entity.pdbx_description
1 polymer ?
#
loop_
_entity_poly.entity_id
_entity_poly.type
_entity_poly.pdbx_seq_one_letter_code
_entity_poly.pdbx_strand_id
1 'polypeptide(L)'
;MAQLVQIIYISRTTSMPGRQENGMDPAVARILAKSRSNNRKNGLVGVLYFGDGCFFQCLEGDEAAIDTLYAKLEQDPRHKELKLLSRKAIAAQSFQDWSMKYVPVEQAMTRLLQSRGMSTFDPYQFDVATTQEVIELLLHASEEPPLAVPAAQAPVAPVAAPLAVKRSSAAIKIALIGLAVVAVAGVLFAVVSG
;
A
#
# COMPACT_ATOMS: atom_id res chain seq x y z
N MET A 1 31.06 -5.88 14.74
CA MET A 1 30.33 -6.58 13.65
C MET A 1 28.85 -6.44 13.96
N ALA A 2 28.02 -6.03 13.00
CA ALA A 2 26.58 -5.98 13.24
C ALA A 2 26.05 -7.41 13.43
N GLN A 3 25.34 -7.65 14.53
CA GLN A 3 24.72 -8.95 14.78
C GLN A 3 23.41 -9.01 13.99
N LEU A 4 23.23 -10.07 13.20
CA LEU A 4 21.99 -10.33 12.50
C LEU A 4 21.04 -11.12 13.42
N VAL A 5 19.81 -10.64 13.54
CA VAL A 5 18.80 -11.18 14.46
C VAL A 5 17.52 -11.49 13.70
N GLN A 6 16.88 -12.60 14.07
CA GLN A 6 15.51 -12.93 13.70
C GLN A 6 14.61 -12.74 14.92
N ILE A 7 13.48 -12.04 14.74
CA ILE A 7 12.39 -12.02 15.70
C ILE A 7 11.11 -12.57 15.10
N ILE A 8 10.30 -13.20 15.95
CA ILE A 8 8.94 -13.61 15.63
C ILE A 8 8.03 -12.96 16.65
N TYR A 9 7.03 -12.23 16.19
CA TYR A 9 6.05 -11.62 17.09
C TYR A 9 4.63 -11.81 16.57
N ILE A 10 3.68 -11.71 17.50
CA ILE A 10 2.25 -11.73 17.24
C ILE A 10 1.56 -10.54 17.89
N SER A 11 0.43 -10.13 17.34
CA SER A 11 -0.41 -9.06 17.91
C SER A 11 -1.84 -9.17 17.40
N ARG A 12 -2.81 -8.55 18.09
CA ARG A 12 -4.20 -8.45 17.63
C ARG A 12 -4.45 -7.09 16.98
N THR A 13 -5.19 -7.05 15.89
CA THR A 13 -5.65 -5.78 15.32
C THR A 13 -6.58 -5.03 16.28
N THR A 14 -6.49 -3.71 16.31
CA THR A 14 -7.47 -2.83 16.98
C THR A 14 -8.59 -2.39 16.03
N SER A 15 -8.42 -2.60 14.72
CA SER A 15 -9.44 -2.30 13.73
C SER A 15 -10.45 -3.44 13.67
N MET A 16 -11.75 -3.10 13.71
CA MET A 16 -12.79 -4.06 13.38
C MET A 16 -12.59 -4.53 11.93
N PRO A 17 -12.64 -5.84 11.64
CA PRO A 17 -12.56 -6.31 10.27
C PRO A 17 -13.68 -5.67 9.45
N GLY A 18 -13.30 -4.85 8.48
CA GLY A 18 -14.24 -4.23 7.55
C GLY A 18 -14.77 -5.25 6.54
N ARG A 19 -15.77 -4.87 5.75
CA ARG A 19 -16.20 -5.69 4.60
C ARG A 19 -14.97 -5.96 3.73
N GLN A 20 -14.62 -7.23 3.53
CA GLN A 20 -13.50 -7.60 2.67
C GLN A 20 -13.81 -7.18 1.24
N GLU A 21 -12.97 -6.33 0.67
CA GLU A 21 -12.98 -6.00 -0.75
C GLU A 21 -11.80 -6.74 -1.38
N ASN A 22 -12.07 -7.66 -2.30
CA ASN A 22 -11.06 -8.52 -2.95
C ASN A 22 -10.24 -9.45 -2.02
N GLY A 23 -10.84 -9.93 -0.91
CA GLY A 23 -10.22 -10.95 -0.05
C GLY A 23 -9.10 -10.47 0.89
N MET A 24 -8.85 -9.14 0.96
CA MET A 24 -7.92 -8.54 1.91
C MET A 24 -8.56 -7.34 2.61
N ASP A 25 -8.40 -7.24 3.93
CA ASP A 25 -8.83 -6.06 4.68
C ASP A 25 -8.00 -4.82 4.26
N PRO A 26 -8.63 -3.69 3.86
CA PRO A 26 -7.93 -2.48 3.47
C PRO A 26 -6.96 -1.90 4.52
N ALA A 27 -7.22 -2.13 5.82
CA ALA A 27 -6.29 -1.76 6.89
C ALA A 27 -5.02 -2.62 6.85
N VAL A 28 -5.16 -3.92 6.56
CA VAL A 28 -4.04 -4.86 6.42
C VAL A 28 -3.21 -4.54 5.18
N ALA A 29 -3.85 -4.23 4.05
CA ALA A 29 -3.16 -3.79 2.84
C ALA A 29 -2.26 -2.57 3.10
N ARG A 30 -2.76 -1.61 3.89
CA ARG A 30 -2.03 -0.39 4.27
C ARG A 30 -0.85 -0.69 5.20
N ILE A 31 -1.03 -1.61 6.14
CA ILE A 31 0.05 -2.09 7.02
C ILE A 31 1.15 -2.74 6.17
N LEU A 32 0.80 -3.65 5.26
CA LEU A 32 1.75 -4.29 4.35
C LEU A 32 2.51 -3.28 3.50
N ALA A 33 1.83 -2.30 2.90
CA ALA A 33 2.47 -1.27 2.10
C ALA A 33 3.47 -0.43 2.92
N LYS A 34 3.08 -0.05 4.14
CA LYS A 34 3.94 0.73 5.03
C LYS A 34 5.13 -0.08 5.54
N SER A 35 4.90 -1.33 5.95
CA SER A 35 5.93 -2.26 6.39
C SER A 35 6.94 -2.54 5.29
N ARG A 36 6.49 -2.77 4.04
CA ARG A 36 7.39 -2.93 2.87
C ARG A 36 8.34 -1.74 2.70
N SER A 37 7.81 -0.52 2.72
CA SER A 37 8.62 0.69 2.53
C SER A 37 9.60 0.92 3.68
N ASN A 38 9.11 0.79 4.93
CA ASN A 38 9.93 1.01 6.11
C ASN A 38 11.01 -0.06 6.28
N ASN A 39 10.66 -1.33 6.07
CA ASN A 39 11.59 -2.45 6.25
C ASN A 39 12.72 -2.38 5.23
N ARG A 40 12.40 -2.09 3.96
CA ARG A 40 13.40 -1.87 2.91
C ARG A 40 14.39 -0.74 3.28
N LYS A 41 13.90 0.37 3.81
CA LYS A 41 14.74 1.50 4.23
C LYS A 41 15.68 1.16 5.39
N ASN A 42 15.29 0.20 6.23
CA ASN A 42 16.04 -0.19 7.42
C ASN A 42 16.81 -1.51 7.25
N GLY A 43 16.93 -2.04 6.02
CA GLY A 43 17.62 -3.31 5.76
C GLY A 43 16.93 -4.54 6.38
N LEU A 44 15.63 -4.44 6.66
CA LEU A 44 14.84 -5.54 7.24
C LEU A 44 14.13 -6.34 6.14
N VAL A 45 14.12 -7.65 6.31
CA VAL A 45 13.40 -8.61 5.48
C VAL A 45 12.45 -9.45 6.33
N GLY A 46 11.51 -10.17 5.72
CA GLY A 46 10.61 -11.03 6.48
C GLY A 46 9.30 -11.39 5.79
N VAL A 47 8.39 -11.95 6.60
CA VAL A 47 7.06 -12.39 6.18
C VAL A 47 6.00 -11.98 7.19
N LEU A 48 4.82 -11.61 6.69
CA LEU A 48 3.64 -11.30 7.49
C LEU A 48 2.48 -12.18 7.07
N TYR A 49 1.82 -12.78 8.07
CA TYR A 49 0.51 -13.40 7.92
C TYR A 49 -0.51 -12.66 8.77
N PHE A 50 -1.73 -12.52 8.23
CA PHE A 50 -2.88 -11.98 8.92
C PHE A 50 -4.07 -12.89 8.71
N GLY A 51 -4.68 -13.34 9.81
CA GLY A 51 -5.86 -14.19 9.83
C GLY A 51 -6.56 -14.05 11.17
N ASP A 52 -7.90 -14.16 11.19
CA ASP A 52 -8.71 -14.12 12.41
C ASP A 52 -8.38 -12.96 13.38
N GLY A 53 -8.08 -11.78 12.81
CA GLY A 53 -7.75 -10.57 13.57
C GLY A 53 -6.36 -10.58 14.22
N CYS A 54 -5.51 -11.56 13.91
CA CYS A 54 -4.17 -11.70 14.45
C CYS A 54 -3.10 -11.49 13.38
N PHE A 55 -2.06 -10.76 13.75
CA PHE A 55 -0.82 -10.67 12.98
C PHE A 55 0.18 -11.70 13.51
N PHE A 56 0.88 -12.35 12.58
CA PHE A 56 2.06 -13.16 12.84
C PHE A 56 3.17 -12.68 11.89
N GLN A 57 4.27 -12.19 12.44
CA GLN A 57 5.36 -11.66 11.63
C GLN A 57 6.70 -12.24 12.06
N CYS A 58 7.48 -12.66 11.07
CA CYS A 58 8.89 -12.99 11.23
C CYS A 58 9.71 -11.91 10.51
N LEU A 59 10.68 -11.33 11.21
CA LEU A 59 11.55 -10.26 10.71
C LEU A 59 13.01 -10.59 10.96
N GLU A 60 13.85 -10.26 9.99
CA GLU A 60 15.29 -10.45 10.05
C GLU A 60 16.02 -9.18 9.64
N GLY A 61 17.13 -8.90 10.32
CA GLY A 61 17.98 -7.75 10.01
C GLY A 61 18.97 -7.46 11.12
N ASP A 62 19.67 -6.34 10.99
CA ASP A 62 20.62 -5.90 12.02
C ASP A 62 19.90 -5.69 13.36
N GLU A 63 20.54 -6.12 14.45
CA GLU A 63 19.97 -6.06 15.79
C GLU A 63 19.41 -4.66 16.14
N ALA A 64 20.18 -3.61 15.87
CA ALA A 64 19.75 -2.23 16.13
C ALA A 64 18.51 -1.82 15.31
N ALA A 65 18.39 -2.32 14.08
CA ALA A 65 17.23 -2.06 13.23
C ALA A 65 15.99 -2.82 13.73
N ILE A 66 16.18 -4.05 14.20
CA ILE A 66 15.13 -4.86 14.84
C ILE A 66 14.65 -4.18 16.12
N ASP A 67 15.55 -3.73 17.00
CA ASP A 67 15.20 -3.08 18.26
C ASP A 67 14.45 -1.76 18.03
N THR A 68 14.92 -0.96 17.07
CA THR A 68 14.25 0.29 16.68
C THR A 68 12.86 0.03 16.12
N LEU A 69 12.68 -1.05 15.34
CA LEU A 69 11.37 -1.43 14.83
C LEU A 69 10.47 -1.94 15.96
N TYR A 70 10.99 -2.79 16.85
CA TYR A 70 10.20 -3.37 17.94
C TYR A 70 9.67 -2.30 18.90
N ALA A 71 10.50 -1.31 19.26
CA ALA A 71 10.07 -0.17 20.07
C ALA A 71 8.95 0.67 19.40
N LYS A 72 8.94 0.75 18.06
CA LYS A 72 7.85 1.41 17.31
C LYS A 72 6.58 0.57 17.31
N LEU A 73 6.70 -0.75 17.24
CA LEU A 73 5.56 -1.65 17.32
C LEU A 73 4.86 -1.51 18.67
N GLU A 74 5.61 -1.47 19.77
CA GLU A 74 5.02 -1.30 21.12
C GLU A 74 4.11 -0.08 21.27
N GLN A 75 4.31 0.96 20.44
CA GLN A 75 3.56 2.21 20.47
C GLN A 75 2.53 2.33 19.33
N ASP A 76 2.40 1.31 18.49
CA ASP A 76 1.54 1.39 17.31
C ASP A 76 0.06 1.20 17.69
N PRO A 77 -0.82 2.21 17.53
CA PRO A 77 -2.21 2.09 17.96
C PRO A 77 -3.05 1.13 17.11
N ARG A 78 -2.50 0.62 16.00
CA ARG A 78 -3.21 -0.28 15.06
C ARG A 78 -3.27 -1.72 15.55
N HIS A 79 -2.52 -2.06 16.60
CA HIS A 79 -2.55 -3.37 17.22
C HIS A 79 -2.49 -3.29 18.74
N LYS A 80 -2.73 -4.42 19.38
CA LYS A 80 -2.66 -4.61 20.83
C LYS A 80 -2.13 -6.01 21.13
N GLU A 81 -1.86 -6.28 22.40
CA GLU A 81 -1.41 -7.60 22.88
C GLU A 81 -0.16 -8.10 22.15
N LEU A 82 0.79 -7.20 21.85
CA LEU A 82 2.06 -7.54 21.23
C LEU A 82 2.82 -8.56 22.10
N LYS A 83 3.21 -9.68 21.49
CA LYS A 83 3.97 -10.75 22.16
C LYS A 83 5.12 -11.21 21.28
N LEU A 84 6.33 -11.19 21.83
CA LEU A 84 7.51 -11.79 21.21
C LEU A 84 7.47 -13.31 21.45
N LEU A 85 7.44 -14.08 20.36
CA LEU A 85 7.49 -15.55 20.41
C LEU A 85 8.91 -16.08 20.38
N SER A 86 9.81 -15.39 19.64
CA SER A 86 11.20 -15.79 19.51
C SER A 86 12.09 -14.60 19.18
N ARG A 87 13.33 -14.64 19.67
CA ARG A 87 14.44 -13.79 19.25
C ARG A 87 15.69 -14.67 19.22
N LYS A 88 16.40 -14.70 18.10
CA LYS A 88 17.65 -15.46 17.97
C LYS A 88 18.63 -14.76 17.03
N ALA A 89 19.92 -14.94 17.31
CA ALA A 89 20.97 -14.61 16.36
C ALA A 89 20.90 -15.58 15.17
N ILE A 90 21.14 -15.07 13.96
CA ILE A 90 21.14 -15.85 12.73
C ILE A 90 22.43 -15.58 11.95
N ALA A 91 22.94 -16.59 11.25
CA ALA A 91 24.16 -16.45 10.45
C ALA A 91 23.91 -15.79 9.08
N ALA A 92 22.70 -15.95 8.54
CA ALA A 92 22.27 -15.38 7.27
C ALA A 92 20.75 -15.18 7.26
N GLN A 93 20.26 -14.27 6.43
CA GLN A 93 18.84 -14.03 6.24
C GLN A 93 18.19 -15.21 5.48
N SER A 94 17.03 -15.64 5.95
CA SER A 94 16.18 -16.66 5.31
C SER A 94 15.27 -16.05 4.23
N PHE A 95 15.00 -14.74 4.29
CA PHE A 95 14.06 -14.03 3.40
C PHE A 95 14.73 -13.08 2.39
N GLN A 96 15.94 -13.39 1.91
CA GLN A 96 16.79 -12.46 1.14
C GLN A 96 16.09 -11.77 -0.05
N ASP A 97 15.14 -12.44 -0.72
CA ASP A 97 14.44 -11.89 -1.89
C ASP A 97 13.19 -11.04 -1.55
N TRP A 98 12.82 -10.92 -0.26
CA TRP A 98 11.52 -10.37 0.15
C TRP A 98 11.63 -9.37 1.31
N SER A 99 11.52 -8.06 1.01
CA SER A 99 11.43 -7.03 2.06
C SER A 99 10.20 -7.22 2.97
N MET A 100 9.12 -7.83 2.44
CA MET A 100 7.96 -8.33 3.20
C MET A 100 7.06 -9.19 2.30
N LYS A 101 7.09 -10.50 2.50
CA LYS A 101 6.22 -11.47 1.81
C LYS A 101 4.83 -11.48 2.42
N TYR A 102 3.80 -11.47 1.58
CA TYR A 102 2.41 -11.76 1.94
C TYR A 102 1.99 -12.94 1.08
N VAL A 103 1.54 -14.02 1.69
CA VAL A 103 1.26 -15.26 0.95
C VAL A 103 -0.20 -15.65 1.09
N PRO A 104 -0.89 -15.96 -0.02
CA PRO A 104 -2.20 -16.57 0.02
C PRO A 104 -2.06 -18.05 0.43
N VAL A 105 -1.68 -18.30 1.68
CA VAL A 105 -1.54 -19.65 2.26
C VAL A 105 -2.83 -20.16 2.86
N GLU A 106 -3.99 -19.56 2.60
CA GLU A 106 -5.23 -19.86 3.32
C GLU A 106 -5.51 -21.37 3.40
N GLN A 107 -5.50 -22.09 2.27
CA GLN A 107 -5.74 -23.54 2.27
C GLN A 107 -4.68 -24.35 3.04
N ALA A 108 -3.40 -23.95 2.93
CA ALA A 108 -2.32 -24.66 3.60
C ALA A 108 -2.29 -24.33 5.11
N MET A 109 -2.59 -23.09 5.48
CA MET A 109 -2.77 -22.65 6.85
C MET A 109 -3.95 -23.37 7.49
N THR A 110 -5.11 -23.45 6.80
CA THR A 110 -6.27 -24.20 7.29
C THR A 110 -5.92 -25.67 7.56
N ARG A 111 -5.18 -26.32 6.65
CA ARG A 111 -4.74 -27.72 6.85
C ARG A 111 -3.82 -27.86 8.07
N LEU A 112 -2.86 -26.93 8.23
CA LEU A 112 -1.97 -26.90 9.39
C LEU A 112 -2.77 -26.75 10.69
N LEU A 113 -3.67 -25.76 10.76
CA LEU A 113 -4.51 -25.52 11.94
C LEU A 113 -5.39 -26.73 12.27
N GLN A 114 -6.03 -27.34 11.27
CA GLN A 114 -6.85 -28.54 11.46
C GLN A 114 -6.03 -29.72 11.98
N SER A 115 -4.80 -29.91 11.50
CA SER A 115 -3.90 -30.96 12.00
C SER A 115 -3.54 -30.77 13.48
N ARG A 116 -3.65 -29.54 13.98
CA ARG A 116 -3.44 -29.14 15.38
C ARG A 116 -4.73 -29.05 16.19
N GLY A 117 -5.87 -29.46 15.63
CA GLY A 117 -7.17 -29.39 16.29
C GLY A 117 -7.74 -27.97 16.42
N MET A 118 -7.23 -27.02 15.64
CA MET A 118 -7.64 -25.62 15.65
C MET A 118 -8.54 -25.30 14.45
N SER A 119 -9.59 -24.52 14.69
CA SER A 119 -10.53 -24.08 13.65
C SER A 119 -10.27 -22.64 13.17
N THR A 120 -9.49 -21.87 13.91
CA THR A 120 -9.14 -20.47 13.61
C THR A 120 -7.64 -20.24 13.80
N PHE A 121 -7.13 -19.19 13.19
CA PHE A 121 -5.77 -18.71 13.37
C PHE A 121 -5.65 -17.91 14.68
N ASP A 122 -5.43 -18.59 15.80
CA ASP A 122 -5.10 -17.95 17.09
C ASP A 122 -3.66 -18.24 17.50
N PRO A 123 -2.68 -17.42 17.08
CA PRO A 123 -1.28 -17.72 17.30
C PRO A 123 -0.84 -17.58 18.77
N TYR A 124 -1.72 -17.09 19.65
CA TYR A 124 -1.49 -17.08 21.09
C TYR A 124 -1.56 -18.48 21.72
N GLN A 125 -2.19 -19.43 21.03
CA GLN A 125 -2.28 -20.85 21.42
C GLN A 125 -1.18 -21.71 20.79
N PHE A 126 -0.32 -21.14 19.93
CA PHE A 126 0.71 -21.93 19.26
C PHE A 126 1.83 -22.29 20.24
N ASP A 127 2.22 -23.55 20.22
CA ASP A 127 3.47 -24.01 20.82
C ASP A 127 4.66 -23.73 19.88
N VAL A 128 5.86 -24.09 20.34
CA VAL A 128 7.10 -23.87 19.56
C VAL A 128 7.07 -24.64 18.25
N ALA A 129 6.54 -25.87 18.25
CA ALA A 129 6.49 -26.71 17.05
C ALA A 129 5.54 -26.13 15.99
N THR A 130 4.33 -25.73 16.40
CA THR A 130 3.34 -25.09 15.52
C THR A 130 3.85 -23.76 14.98
N THR A 131 4.51 -22.96 15.83
CA THR A 131 5.16 -21.71 15.42
C THR A 131 6.18 -21.96 14.31
N GLN A 132 7.01 -22.99 14.46
CA GLN A 132 8.02 -23.36 13.46
C GLN A 132 7.39 -23.84 12.14
N GLU A 133 6.35 -24.67 12.20
CA GLU A 133 5.64 -25.12 10.99
C GLU A 133 4.96 -23.97 10.24
N VAL A 134 4.43 -22.98 10.96
CA VAL A 134 3.89 -21.76 10.34
C VAL A 134 4.99 -20.98 9.61
N ILE A 135 6.18 -20.84 10.18
CA ILE A 135 7.30 -20.17 9.51
C ILE A 135 7.71 -20.95 8.26
N GLU A 136 7.85 -22.26 8.36
CA GLU A 136 8.21 -23.13 7.25
C GLU A 136 7.17 -23.04 6.14
N LEU A 137 5.89 -23.07 6.48
CA LEU A 137 4.81 -22.87 5.53
C LEU A 137 4.93 -21.51 4.82
N LEU A 138 5.18 -20.43 5.57
CA LEU A 138 5.29 -19.08 5.02
C LEU A 138 6.56 -18.86 4.17
N LEU A 139 7.65 -19.54 4.52
CA LEU A 139 8.88 -19.55 3.73
C LEU A 139 8.65 -20.21 2.36
N HIS A 140 8.07 -21.42 2.37
CA HIS A 140 7.94 -22.27 1.18
C HIS A 140 6.72 -21.96 0.31
N ALA A 141 5.73 -21.22 0.80
CA ALA A 141 4.55 -20.93 0.02
C ALA A 141 4.91 -20.06 -1.20
N SER A 142 4.61 -20.58 -2.38
CA SER A 142 5.39 -20.42 -3.62
C SER A 142 5.58 -19.00 -4.18
N GLU A 143 6.63 -18.90 -4.99
CA GLU A 143 7.09 -17.85 -5.89
C GLU A 143 6.07 -17.43 -6.97
N GLU A 144 4.89 -16.93 -6.61
CA GLU A 144 4.08 -16.17 -7.58
C GLU A 144 4.59 -14.73 -7.70
N PRO A 145 4.77 -14.20 -8.93
CA PRO A 145 5.14 -12.79 -9.12
C PRO A 145 4.08 -11.95 -8.40
N PRO A 146 4.45 -10.82 -7.77
CA PRO A 146 3.50 -10.04 -7.01
C PRO A 146 2.32 -9.72 -7.92
N LEU A 147 1.11 -10.16 -7.51
CA LEU A 147 -0.12 -9.53 -7.96
C LEU A 147 0.16 -8.04 -7.90
N ALA A 148 0.07 -7.37 -9.05
CA ALA A 148 0.28 -5.95 -9.13
C ALA A 148 -0.67 -5.32 -8.13
N VAL A 149 -0.13 -4.95 -6.95
CA VAL A 149 -0.82 -4.05 -6.05
C VAL A 149 -0.97 -2.81 -6.91
N PRO A 150 -2.19 -2.34 -7.21
CA PRO A 150 -2.35 -1.09 -7.93
C PRO A 150 -1.46 -0.09 -7.21
N ALA A 151 -0.50 0.49 -7.94
CA ALA A 151 0.42 1.45 -7.37
C ALA A 151 -0.41 2.40 -6.51
N ALA A 152 -0.08 2.49 -5.22
CA ALA A 152 -0.62 3.52 -4.37
C ALA A 152 -0.51 4.80 -5.18
N GLN A 153 -1.66 5.36 -5.57
CA GLN A 153 -1.69 6.55 -6.40
C GLN A 153 -0.77 7.56 -5.74
N ALA A 154 0.22 8.01 -6.50
CA ALA A 154 1.10 9.11 -6.12
C ALA A 154 0.24 10.26 -5.53
N PRO A 155 0.77 11.07 -4.60
CA PRO A 155 -0.01 12.12 -3.95
C PRO A 155 -0.76 12.92 -5.01
N VAL A 156 -2.10 12.90 -4.91
CA VAL A 156 -2.98 13.68 -5.77
C VAL A 156 -2.56 15.13 -5.59
N ALA A 157 -1.93 15.70 -6.62
CA ALA A 157 -1.59 17.12 -6.68
C ALA A 157 -2.87 17.95 -6.42
N PRO A 158 -2.77 19.14 -5.79
CA PRO A 158 -3.95 19.92 -5.44
C PRO A 158 -4.76 20.24 -6.69
N VAL A 159 -6.08 20.08 -6.58
CA VAL A 159 -7.07 20.44 -7.60
C VAL A 159 -6.85 21.91 -7.99
N ALA A 160 -6.28 22.13 -9.17
CA ALA A 160 -6.24 23.43 -9.82
C ALA A 160 -7.62 23.70 -10.45
N ALA A 161 -8.16 24.88 -10.16
CA ALA A 161 -9.39 25.41 -10.76
C ALA A 161 -9.33 25.47 -12.30
N PRO A 162 -10.46 25.42 -13.02
CA PRO A 162 -10.44 25.21 -14.47
C PRO A 162 -10.01 26.49 -15.21
N LEU A 163 -8.97 26.39 -16.04
CA LEU A 163 -8.68 27.36 -17.09
C LEU A 163 -9.33 26.93 -18.41
N ALA A 164 -9.95 27.91 -19.06
CA ALA A 164 -10.79 27.81 -20.23
C ALA A 164 -10.10 27.22 -21.48
N VAL A 165 -10.84 26.35 -22.18
CA VAL A 165 -10.51 25.78 -23.49
C VAL A 165 -10.73 26.85 -24.57
N LYS A 166 -9.66 27.27 -25.28
CA LYS A 166 -9.78 27.94 -26.59
C LYS A 166 -9.66 26.88 -27.69
N ARG A 167 -10.77 26.59 -28.37
CA ARG A 167 -10.82 25.75 -29.58
C ARG A 167 -10.28 26.54 -30.77
N SER A 168 -9.30 25.97 -31.46
CA SER A 168 -8.79 26.42 -32.75
C SER A 168 -9.32 25.46 -33.82
N SER A 169 -10.12 25.97 -34.76
CA SER A 169 -10.41 25.31 -36.04
C SER A 169 -10.35 26.33 -37.15
N ALA A 170 -9.57 26.00 -38.17
CA ALA A 170 -9.29 26.80 -39.36
C ALA A 170 -10.56 27.21 -40.13
N ALA A 171 -10.55 28.42 -40.69
CA ALA A 171 -11.43 28.81 -41.78
C ALA A 171 -10.69 29.72 -42.77
N ILE A 172 -10.94 29.42 -44.03
CA ILE A 172 -10.35 29.90 -45.28
C ILE A 172 -10.58 31.41 -45.48
N LYS A 173 -9.57 32.14 -45.96
CA LYS A 173 -9.70 33.54 -46.41
C LYS A 173 -9.96 33.57 -47.91
N ILE A 174 -11.16 33.99 -48.31
CA ILE A 174 -11.48 34.38 -49.70
C ILE A 174 -11.32 35.90 -49.78
N ALA A 175 -10.49 36.34 -50.72
CA ALA A 175 -10.34 37.74 -51.11
C ALA A 175 -11.48 38.14 -52.05
N LEU A 176 -12.11 39.29 -51.79
CA LEU A 176 -12.91 40.00 -52.79
C LEU A 176 -12.65 41.50 -52.69
N ILE A 177 -12.40 42.05 -53.87
CA ILE A 177 -12.03 43.41 -54.24
C ILE A 177 -13.30 44.24 -54.41
N GLY A 178 -13.25 45.54 -54.07
CA GLY A 178 -14.27 46.54 -54.44
C GLY A 178 -14.05 47.84 -53.65
N LEU A 179 -13.16 48.72 -54.11
CA LEU A 179 -13.40 49.87 -55.00
C LEU A 179 -14.00 51.10 -54.27
N ALA A 180 -13.14 52.12 -54.25
CA ALA A 180 -13.20 53.57 -54.01
C ALA A 180 -14.53 54.37 -53.99
N VAL A 181 -14.33 55.64 -53.56
CA VAL A 181 -15.07 56.91 -53.79
C VAL A 181 -15.62 57.48 -52.47
N VAL A 182 -14.94 58.41 -51.78
CA VAL A 182 -14.72 59.87 -52.01
C VAL A 182 -15.97 60.73 -51.80
N ALA A 183 -15.80 61.76 -50.94
CA ALA A 183 -16.52 63.05 -50.89
C ALA A 183 -17.96 63.04 -50.34
N VAL A 184 -18.52 64.09 -49.72
CA VAL A 184 -18.10 65.43 -49.27
C VAL A 184 -19.28 65.95 -48.42
N ALA A 185 -18.97 66.85 -47.49
CA ALA A 185 -19.77 67.94 -46.89
C ALA A 185 -21.30 68.04 -47.03
N GLY A 186 -21.87 68.69 -46.01
CA GLY A 186 -22.95 69.66 -46.20
C GLY A 186 -24.25 69.24 -45.53
N VAL A 187 -24.61 69.77 -44.35
CA VAL A 187 -25.24 71.09 -44.18
C VAL A 187 -26.73 71.08 -44.59
N LEU A 188 -27.55 71.51 -43.63
CA LEU A 188 -28.84 72.21 -43.74
C LEU A 188 -30.17 71.42 -43.84
N PHE A 189 -31.11 71.99 -43.06
CA PHE A 189 -32.58 71.99 -43.16
C PHE A 189 -33.31 70.78 -42.56
N ALA A 190 -34.03 70.94 -41.45
CA ALA A 190 -35.35 71.61 -41.33
C ALA A 190 -36.38 70.86 -42.20
N VAL A 191 -37.49 70.29 -41.71
CA VAL A 191 -38.62 70.84 -40.94
C VAL A 191 -39.83 70.02 -41.47
N VAL A 192 -40.88 69.83 -40.63
CA VAL A 192 -42.26 69.41 -41.02
C VAL A 192 -42.41 67.92 -41.42
N SER A 193 -43.34 67.11 -40.90
CA SER A 193 -44.51 67.33 -40.05
C SER A 193 -44.97 65.98 -39.49
N GLY A 194 -45.61 66.03 -38.33
CA GLY A 194 -46.26 64.90 -37.65
C GLY A 194 -46.54 65.23 -36.20
#